data_AF-A0A383C9P4-F1
#
_entry.id   AF-A0A383C9P4-F1
#
_cell.length_a   1.000
_cell.length_b   1.000
_cell.length_c   1.000
_cell.angle_alpha   90.00
_cell.angle_beta   90.00
_cell.angle_gamma   90.00
#
_symmetry.space_group_name_H-M   'P 1'
#
loop_
_entity.id
_entity.type
_entity.pdbx_description
1 polymer ?
#
loop_
_entity_poly.entity_id
_entity_poly.type
_entity_poly.pdbx_seq_one_letter_code
_entity_poly.pdbx_strand_id
1 'polypeptide(L)'
;VCELLGMSANTPTDLCFSFTGLTRRGGETGPHKDGWGVAFYEGKGVRMFHDPEPCATSPIADFVSKLPIKSKNAICHIRQANVGNINLANTHPFTRELW
;
A
#
# COMPACT_ATOMS: atom_id res chain seq x y z
N VAL A 1 -7.11 8.62 -11.90
CA VAL A 1 -5.70 8.83 -11.52
C VAL A 1 -5.49 8.12 -10.19
N CYS A 2 -4.44 7.32 -10.01
CA CYS A 2 -4.21 6.61 -8.75
C CYS A 2 -3.78 7.55 -7.61
N GLU A 3 -3.85 7.06 -6.37
CA GLU A 3 -3.31 7.76 -5.21
C GLU A 3 -2.02 7.09 -4.71
N LEU A 4 -1.10 7.91 -4.19
CA LEU A 4 0.21 7.49 -3.73
C LEU A 4 0.51 8.07 -2.35
N LEU A 5 1.22 7.29 -1.54
CA LEU A 5 1.82 7.75 -0.28
C LEU A 5 3.25 7.26 -0.21
N GLY A 6 4.19 8.15 0.09
CA GLY A 6 5.58 7.84 0.33
C GLY A 6 6.00 8.31 1.71
N MET A 7 6.78 7.50 2.41
CA MET A 7 7.38 7.84 3.69
C MET A 7 8.89 7.65 3.60
N SER A 8 9.65 8.66 4.01
CA SER A 8 11.11 8.64 4.15
C SER A 8 11.48 9.33 5.46
N ALA A 9 12.11 8.61 6.37
CA ALA A 9 12.43 9.07 7.72
C ALA A 9 13.85 8.64 8.14
N ASN A 10 14.47 9.43 9.01
CA ASN A 10 15.81 9.13 9.54
C ASN A 10 15.79 8.07 10.66
N THR A 11 14.65 7.92 11.35
CA THR A 11 14.38 6.91 12.38
C THR A 11 13.17 6.05 11.99
N PRO A 12 13.03 4.80 12.51
CA PRO A 12 11.87 3.97 12.21
C PRO A 12 10.57 4.64 12.68
N THR A 13 9.69 4.97 11.74
CA THR A 13 8.40 5.65 11.97
C THR A 13 7.24 4.69 11.73
N ASP A 14 6.16 4.88 12.49
CA ASP A 14 4.94 4.07 12.38
C ASP A 14 4.23 4.34 11.04
N LEU A 15 4.11 3.29 10.23
CA LEU A 15 3.44 3.36 8.94
C LEU A 15 1.91 3.31 9.09
N CYS A 16 1.39 2.70 10.15
CA CYS A 16 -0.04 2.41 10.29
C CYS A 16 -0.90 3.67 10.42
N PHE A 17 -0.36 4.72 11.06
CA PHE A 17 -1.04 6.01 11.13
C PHE A 17 -1.26 6.62 9.72
N SER A 18 -0.21 6.62 8.90
CA SER A 18 -0.25 7.14 7.52
C SER A 18 -1.09 6.25 6.60
N PHE A 19 -1.01 4.94 6.79
CA PHE A 19 -1.72 3.94 5.99
C PHE A 19 -3.22 3.96 6.27
N THR A 20 -3.66 4.09 7.52
CA THR A 20 -5.09 4.12 7.88
C THR A 20 -5.84 5.25 7.17
N GLY A 21 -5.24 6.45 7.10
CA GLY A 21 -5.84 7.58 6.35
C GLY A 21 -5.91 7.35 4.84
N LEU A 22 -4.97 6.58 4.28
CA LEU A 22 -4.98 6.19 2.88
C LEU A 22 -6.07 5.13 2.62
N THR A 23 -6.22 4.13 3.48
CA THR A 23 -7.16 3.00 3.28
C THR A 23 -8.61 3.43 3.02
N ARG A 24 -9.11 4.44 3.73
CA ARG A 24 -10.47 4.99 3.54
C ARG A 24 -10.69 5.56 2.13
N ARG A 25 -9.65 6.13 1.52
CA ARG A 25 -9.74 6.63 0.14
C ARG A 25 -9.80 5.50 -0.89
N GLY A 26 -9.42 4.30 -0.48
CA GLY A 26 -9.42 3.08 -1.28
C GLY A 26 -10.77 2.38 -1.36
N GLY A 27 -11.84 3.11 -1.69
CA GLY A 27 -13.17 2.56 -1.94
C GLY A 27 -14.26 2.94 -0.93
N GLU A 28 -13.94 3.68 0.14
CA GLU A 28 -14.96 4.21 1.07
C GLU A 28 -15.28 5.69 0.75
N THR A 29 -14.27 6.56 0.70
CA THR A 29 -14.45 8.00 0.45
C THR A 29 -14.01 8.46 -0.94
N GLY A 30 -13.22 7.65 -1.64
CA GLY A 30 -12.69 7.94 -2.97
C GLY A 30 -13.08 6.90 -4.02
N PRO A 31 -12.97 7.22 -5.33
CA PRO A 31 -13.34 6.32 -6.42
C PRO A 31 -12.30 5.19 -6.65
N HIS A 32 -11.19 5.19 -5.91
CA HIS A 32 -10.04 4.31 -6.13
C HIS A 32 -10.29 2.96 -5.48
N LYS A 33 -10.75 1.97 -6.24
CA LYS A 33 -11.18 0.67 -5.69
C LYS A 33 -10.59 -0.53 -6.45
N ASP A 34 -9.65 -0.28 -7.36
CA ASP A 34 -9.16 -1.29 -8.31
C ASP A 34 -7.84 -1.93 -7.86
N GLY A 35 -7.70 -2.06 -6.53
CA GLY A 35 -6.56 -2.65 -5.84
C GLY A 35 -5.72 -1.66 -5.05
N TRP A 36 -4.91 -2.19 -4.14
CA TRP A 36 -3.97 -1.42 -3.34
C TRP A 36 -2.74 -2.26 -2.97
N GLY A 37 -1.68 -1.57 -2.58
CA GLY A 37 -0.53 -2.24 -2.01
C GLY A 37 0.33 -1.33 -1.17
N VAL A 38 1.16 -1.94 -0.35
CA VAL A 38 2.15 -1.28 0.49
C VAL A 38 3.44 -2.08 0.47
N ALA A 39 4.55 -1.38 0.33
CA ALA A 39 5.90 -1.91 0.44
C ALA A 39 6.67 -1.09 1.46
N PHE A 40 7.38 -1.74 2.37
CA PHE A 40 8.22 -1.07 3.35
C PHE A 40 9.46 -1.88 3.66
N TYR A 41 10.52 -1.17 4.04
CA TYR A 41 11.78 -1.80 4.42
C TYR A 41 11.80 -2.18 5.90
N GLU A 42 12.34 -3.36 6.17
CA GLU A 42 12.72 -3.80 7.50
C GLU A 42 14.20 -4.21 7.47
N GLY A 43 15.05 -3.29 7.91
CA GLY A 43 16.49 -3.39 7.67
C GLY A 43 16.79 -3.36 6.17
N LYS A 44 17.38 -4.43 5.65
CA LYS A 44 17.69 -4.60 4.20
C LYS A 44 16.60 -5.33 3.43
N GLY A 45 15.63 -5.95 4.13
CA GLY A 45 14.54 -6.67 3.50
C GLY A 45 13.39 -5.74 3.13
N VAL A 46 12.64 -6.10 2.08
CA VAL A 46 11.36 -5.47 1.75
C VAL A 46 10.23 -6.43 2.07
N ARG A 47 9.22 -5.95 2.80
CA ARG A 47 7.94 -6.65 2.95
C ARG A 47 6.90 -5.92 2.13
N MET A 48 6.02 -6.69 1.49
CA MET A 48 4.96 -6.13 0.66
C MET A 48 3.64 -6.84 0.93
N PHE A 49 2.56 -6.08 0.90
CA PHE A 49 1.18 -6.57 0.93
C PHE A 49 0.42 -5.94 -0.23
N HIS A 50 -0.40 -6.75 -0.89
CA HIS A 50 -1.17 -6.34 -2.06
C HIS A 50 -2.53 -7.01 -2.04
N ASP A 51 -3.53 -6.30 -2.55
CA ASP A 51 -4.85 -6.85 -2.80
C ASP A 51 -5.42 -6.20 -4.08
N PRO A 52 -5.94 -6.96 -5.06
CA PRO A 52 -6.68 -6.38 -6.18
C PRO A 52 -8.05 -5.84 -5.77
N GLU A 53 -8.60 -6.24 -4.62
CA GLU A 53 -9.87 -5.74 -4.10
C GLU A 53 -9.73 -4.34 -3.47
N PRO A 54 -10.84 -3.62 -3.23
CA PRO A 54 -10.82 -2.30 -2.62
C PRO A 54 -10.16 -2.33 -1.23
N CYS A 55 -9.33 -1.34 -0.93
CA CYS A 55 -8.61 -1.24 0.34
C CYS A 55 -9.55 -1.13 1.55
N ALA A 56 -10.69 -0.45 1.40
CA ALA A 56 -11.66 -0.23 2.47
C ALA A 56 -12.31 -1.53 2.98
N THR A 57 -12.37 -2.57 2.14
CA THR A 57 -13.00 -3.87 2.46
C THR A 57 -12.01 -5.02 2.53
N SER A 58 -10.71 -4.73 2.36
CA SER A 58 -9.67 -5.76 2.31
C SER A 58 -9.33 -6.28 3.72
N PRO A 59 -9.45 -7.59 3.97
CA PRO A 59 -8.99 -8.19 5.23
C PRO A 59 -7.49 -8.04 5.44
N ILE A 60 -6.72 -7.98 4.34
CA ILE A 60 -5.27 -7.75 4.38
C ILE A 60 -4.99 -6.32 4.85
N ALA A 61 -5.77 -5.33 4.40
CA ALA A 61 -5.60 -3.94 4.82
C ALA A 61 -5.90 -3.78 6.32
N ASP A 62 -6.98 -4.41 6.79
CA ASP A 62 -7.34 -4.43 8.22
C ASP A 62 -6.22 -5.08 9.05
N PHE A 63 -5.70 -6.23 8.61
CA PHE A 63 -4.56 -6.88 9.26
C PHE A 63 -3.31 -5.99 9.31
N VAL A 64 -2.91 -5.40 8.17
CA VAL A 64 -1.74 -4.53 8.07
C VAL A 64 -1.88 -3.31 8.98
N SER A 65 -3.06 -2.71 9.08
CA SER A 65 -3.32 -1.55 9.94
C SER A 65 -3.13 -1.83 11.44
N LYS A 66 -3.22 -3.10 11.85
CA LYS A 66 -3.09 -3.55 13.24
C LYS A 66 -1.68 -4.02 13.59
N LEU A 67 -0.81 -4.23 12.59
CA LEU A 67 0.58 -4.60 12.83
C LEU A 67 1.40 -3.38 13.27
N PRO A 68 2.29 -3.49 14.26
CA PRO A 68 3.19 -2.40 14.63
C PRO A 68 4.34 -2.26 13.63
N ILE A 69 4.04 -1.79 12.42
CA ILE A 69 5.01 -1.66 11.32
C ILE A 69 5.81 -0.37 11.53
N LYS A 70 7.12 -0.51 11.78
CA LYS A 70 8.06 0.61 11.83
C LYS A 70 9.06 0.51 10.69
N SER A 71 9.13 1.55 9.88
CA SER A 71 10.06 1.62 8.76
C SER A 71 10.65 3.01 8.62
N LYS A 72 11.83 3.10 8.00
CA LYS A 72 12.38 4.36 7.51
C LYS A 72 11.83 4.73 6.14
N ASN A 73 11.47 3.73 5.34
CA ASN A 73 11.04 3.89 3.95
C ASN A 73 9.81 3.04 3.67
N ALA A 74 8.75 3.67 3.17
CA ALA A 74 7.56 2.97 2.72
C ALA A 74 6.94 3.65 1.50
N ILE A 75 6.30 2.84 0.66
CA ILE A 75 5.52 3.28 -0.49
C ILE A 75 4.18 2.56 -0.42
N CYS A 76 3.09 3.30 -0.49
CA CYS A 76 1.74 2.78 -0.60
C CYS A 76 1.10 3.31 -1.88
N HIS A 77 0.22 2.52 -2.47
CA HIS A 77 -0.50 2.88 -3.68
C HIS A 77 -1.95 2.39 -3.60
N ILE A 78 -2.89 3.24 -4.04
CA ILE A 78 -4.26 2.84 -4.31
C ILE A 78 -4.53 3.02 -5.80
N ARG A 79 -4.93 1.93 -6.43
CA ARG A 79 -5.13 1.82 -7.86
C ARG A 79 -6.52 2.29 -8.27
N GLN A 80 -6.55 3.04 -9.36
CA GLN A 80 -7.74 3.28 -10.16
C GLN A 80 -7.42 2.87 -11.60
N ALA A 81 -8.01 1.78 -12.06
CA ALA A 81 -7.75 1.18 -13.35
C ALA A 81 -8.54 1.93 -14.45
N ASN A 82 -7.82 2.41 -15.46
CA ASN A 82 -8.46 2.94 -16.67
C ASN A 82 -8.58 1.86 -17.76
N VAL A 83 -7.59 0.96 -17.85
CA VAL A 83 -7.49 -0.10 -18.87
C VAL A 83 -6.85 -1.34 -18.23
N GLY A 84 -7.26 -2.52 -18.70
CA GLY A 84 -6.72 -3.81 -18.27
C GLY A 84 -7.45 -4.41 -17.08
N ASN A 85 -7.26 -5.71 -16.88
CA ASN A 85 -7.95 -6.44 -15.82
C ASN A 85 -7.46 -6.00 -14.42
N ILE A 86 -8.38 -6.03 -13.47
CA ILE A 86 -8.08 -5.89 -12.04
C ILE A 86 -7.54 -7.24 -11.57
N ASN A 87 -6.25 -7.31 -11.32
CA ASN A 87 -5.56 -8.51 -10.84
C ASN A 87 -4.29 -8.13 -10.09
N LEU A 88 -3.76 -9.08 -9.32
CA LEU A 88 -2.59 -8.87 -8.47
C LEU A 88 -1.33 -8.45 -9.26
N ALA A 89 -1.14 -8.99 -10.46
CA ALA A 89 0.02 -8.67 -11.30
C ALA A 89 0.07 -7.20 -11.75
N ASN A 90 -1.09 -6.52 -11.73
CA ASN A 90 -1.22 -5.10 -12.05
C ASN A 90 -1.34 -4.21 -10.80
N THR A 91 -1.17 -4.76 -9.59
CA THR A 91 -1.29 -4.03 -8.33
C THR A 91 0.08 -3.55 -7.84
N HIS A 92 0.25 -2.22 -7.80
CA HIS A 92 1.45 -1.58 -7.28
C HIS A 92 1.51 -1.62 -5.75
N PRO A 93 2.70 -1.49 -5.13
CA PRO A 93 4.01 -1.25 -5.74
C PRO A 93 4.68 -2.52 -6.31
N PHE A 94 5.49 -2.37 -7.37
CA PHE A 94 6.34 -3.45 -7.87
C PHE A 94 7.72 -3.42 -7.22
N THR A 95 8.36 -4.58 -7.12
CA THR A 95 9.74 -4.70 -6.61
C THR A 95 10.64 -5.39 -7.64
N ARG A 96 11.90 -4.99 -7.62
CA ARG A 96 12.98 -5.64 -8.36
C ARG A 96 14.30 -5.31 -7.68
N GLU A 97 15.11 -6.33 -7.43
CA GLU A 97 16.51 -6.13 -7.03
C GLU A 97 17.31 -5.63 -8.23
N LEU A 98 18.05 -4.54 -8.02
CA LEU A 98 18.98 -4.00 -9.01
C LEU A 98 20.39 -4.55 -8.72
N TRP A 99 21.23 -4.57 -9.76
CA TRP A 99 22.56 -5.19 -9.81
C TRP A 99 23.50 -4.82 -8.66
#